data_AF-A0A429G279-F1
#
_entry.id   AF-A0A429G279-F1
#
_cell.length_a   1.000
_cell.length_b   1.000
_cell.length_c   1.000
_cell.angle_alpha   90.00
_cell.angle_beta   90.00
_cell.angle_gamma   90.00
#
_symmetry.space_group_name_H-M   'P 1'
#
loop_
_entity.id
_entity.type
_entity.pdbx_description
1 polymer ?
#
loop_
_entity_poly.entity_id
_entity_poly.type
_entity_poly.pdbx_seq_one_letter_code
_entity_poly.pdbx_strand_id
1 'polypeptide(L)'
;MSVPTDVSISVLRDVLRVYDHRFLELDPMQRARLVEGTRRLIGPDGLDDVVRAGLPASARLRAFCVQHDLLDELERLIRDEVEGGPAGAVVVGGRIYAMYPFLRGVPRQDVDITGEVGVDHRLDGADWQGRRVRLRGAARLQRVATDRSSAEILLRERTTGREHRLPTAPRTGVPGGFELLADPAAIEPGRYDVHIAATALGVRREARFGAVRPDGVRTGPQRRAVGAKDVTLYFTRGGYLALVVGRDQENLSPVTRLLRRLLR
;
A
#
# COMPACT_ATOMS: atom_id res chain seq x y z
N MET A 1 -2.55 -38.49 -0.16
CA MET A 1 -2.12 -37.07 -0.21
C MET A 1 -2.52 -36.42 1.10
N SER A 2 -1.55 -36.12 1.97
CA SER A 2 -1.83 -35.34 3.19
C SER A 2 -2.13 -33.91 2.78
N VAL A 3 -3.21 -33.35 3.33
CA VAL A 3 -3.51 -31.92 3.17
C VAL A 3 -2.41 -31.13 3.88
N PRO A 4 -1.72 -30.20 3.20
CA PRO A 4 -0.74 -29.33 3.84
C PRO A 4 -1.41 -28.55 4.97
N THR A 5 -0.79 -28.55 6.15
CA THR A 5 -1.32 -27.84 7.32
C THR A 5 -0.75 -26.42 7.38
N ASP A 6 -1.44 -25.50 8.07
CA ASP A 6 -0.93 -24.14 8.34
C ASP A 6 0.50 -24.15 8.94
N VAL A 7 0.83 -25.22 9.68
CA VAL A 7 2.16 -25.46 10.25
C VAL A 7 3.21 -25.61 9.15
N SER A 8 2.93 -26.34 8.08
CA SER A 8 3.85 -26.53 6.95
C SER A 8 4.17 -25.20 6.24
N ILE A 9 3.16 -24.35 6.06
CA ILE A 9 3.32 -23.01 5.47
C ILE A 9 4.18 -22.13 6.37
N SER A 10 3.90 -22.12 7.68
CA SER A 10 4.67 -21.33 8.65
C SER A 10 6.13 -21.76 8.71
N VAL A 11 6.39 -23.07 8.77
CA VAL A 11 7.76 -23.62 8.84
C VAL A 11 8.54 -23.27 7.57
N LEU A 12 7.98 -23.50 6.39
CA LEU A 12 8.66 -23.17 5.13
C LEU A 12 8.89 -21.67 5.00
N ARG A 13 7.93 -20.84 5.42
CA ARG A 13 8.11 -19.38 5.46
C ARG A 13 9.28 -19.00 6.36
N ASP A 14 9.40 -19.57 7.54
CA ASP A 14 10.48 -19.26 8.48
C ASP A 14 11.85 -19.72 7.97
N VAL A 15 11.92 -20.91 7.37
CA VAL A 15 13.15 -21.40 6.73
C VAL A 15 13.56 -20.49 5.58
N LEU A 16 12.62 -20.14 4.69
CA LEU A 16 12.90 -19.29 3.54
C LEU A 16 13.21 -17.83 3.93
N ARG A 17 12.82 -17.40 5.14
CA ARG A 17 13.14 -16.07 5.67
C ARG A 17 14.63 -15.92 6.02
N VAL A 18 15.35 -17.00 6.28
CA VAL A 18 16.80 -16.98 6.59
C VAL A 18 17.65 -16.50 5.41
N TYR A 19 17.13 -16.61 4.19
CA TYR A 19 17.74 -16.05 2.98
C TYR A 19 17.56 -14.54 2.90
N ASP A 20 18.17 -13.82 3.83
CA ASP A 20 18.22 -12.36 3.89
C ASP A 20 19.68 -11.88 3.87
N HIS A 21 19.95 -10.63 4.27
CA HIS A 21 21.31 -10.09 4.33
C HIS A 21 22.29 -11.00 5.10
N ARG A 22 21.83 -11.73 6.13
CA ARG A 22 22.68 -12.64 6.92
C ARG A 22 23.17 -13.83 6.10
N PHE A 23 22.40 -14.28 5.11
CA PHE A 23 22.85 -15.31 4.17
C PHE A 23 24.07 -14.83 3.36
N LEU A 24 24.07 -13.55 2.98
CA LEU A 24 25.19 -12.92 2.26
C LEU A 24 26.42 -12.70 3.15
N GLU A 25 26.32 -12.85 4.46
CA GLU A 25 27.45 -12.77 5.39
C GLU A 25 28.14 -14.12 5.63
N LEU A 26 27.47 -15.23 5.27
CA LEU A 26 28.03 -16.58 5.39
C LEU A 26 29.18 -16.81 4.41
N ASP A 27 30.11 -17.70 4.77
CA ASP A 27 31.13 -18.18 3.85
C ASP A 27 30.53 -19.10 2.76
N PRO A 28 31.23 -19.32 1.63
CA PRO A 28 30.70 -20.13 0.53
C PRO A 28 30.32 -21.56 0.92
N MET A 29 31.06 -22.20 1.84
CA MET A 29 30.76 -23.56 2.29
C MET A 29 29.49 -23.60 3.16
N GLN A 30 29.31 -22.59 4.02
CA GLN A 30 28.13 -22.44 4.85
C GLN A 30 26.88 -22.19 3.99
N ARG A 31 26.97 -21.33 2.96
CA ARG A 31 25.87 -21.08 2.02
C ARG A 31 25.47 -22.35 1.29
N ALA A 32 26.43 -23.07 0.72
CA ALA A 32 26.18 -24.32 0.01
C ALA A 32 25.48 -25.36 0.91
N ARG A 33 25.92 -25.51 2.17
CA ARG A 33 25.29 -26.42 3.14
C ARG A 33 23.86 -26.02 3.49
N LEU A 34 23.59 -24.73 3.67
CA LEU A 34 22.25 -24.24 3.99
C LEU A 34 21.28 -24.46 2.81
N VAL A 35 21.73 -24.16 1.60
CA VAL A 35 20.95 -24.37 0.36
C VAL A 35 20.65 -25.85 0.18
N GLU A 36 21.64 -26.73 0.33
CA GLU A 36 21.45 -28.17 0.24
C GLU A 36 20.48 -28.70 1.30
N GLY A 37 20.61 -28.25 2.56
CA GLY A 37 19.67 -28.60 3.62
C GLY A 37 18.23 -28.17 3.30
N THR A 38 18.07 -26.97 2.76
CA THR A 38 16.75 -26.44 2.39
C THR A 38 16.17 -27.14 1.16
N ARG A 39 17.00 -27.50 0.18
CA ARG A 39 16.59 -28.30 -0.98
C ARG A 39 16.03 -29.65 -0.56
N ARG A 40 16.66 -30.32 0.40
CA ARG A 40 16.15 -31.58 0.96
C ARG A 40 14.81 -31.42 1.65
N LEU A 41 14.60 -30.29 2.33
CA LEU A 41 13.31 -29.98 2.97
C LEU A 41 12.21 -29.73 1.95
N ILE A 42 12.50 -28.99 0.88
CA ILE A 42 11.56 -28.70 -0.21
C ILE A 42 11.26 -29.98 -1.01
N GLY A 43 12.27 -30.83 -1.20
CA GLY A 43 12.16 -32.06 -1.99
C GLY A 43 12.25 -31.82 -3.51
N PRO A 44 12.35 -32.91 -4.29
CA PRO A 44 12.52 -32.83 -5.75
C PRO A 44 11.28 -32.27 -6.47
N ASP A 45 10.09 -32.54 -5.93
CA ASP A 45 8.81 -32.10 -6.50
C ASP A 45 8.54 -30.60 -6.27
N GLY A 46 9.32 -29.96 -5.40
CA GLY A 46 9.17 -28.55 -5.07
C GLY A 46 8.05 -28.27 -4.08
N LEU A 47 7.63 -27.01 -4.02
CA LEU A 47 6.48 -26.60 -3.23
C LEU A 47 5.19 -27.20 -3.80
N ASP A 48 4.34 -27.76 -2.94
CA ASP A 48 2.96 -28.08 -3.32
C ASP A 48 2.14 -26.79 -3.56
N ASP A 49 1.04 -26.92 -4.29
CA ASP A 49 0.24 -25.76 -4.73
C ASP A 49 -0.38 -24.96 -3.58
N VAL A 50 -0.77 -25.63 -2.48
CA VAL A 50 -1.40 -24.98 -1.33
C VAL A 50 -0.36 -24.15 -0.59
N VAL A 51 0.81 -24.75 -0.31
CA VAL A 51 1.93 -24.05 0.32
C VAL A 51 2.42 -22.91 -0.55
N ARG A 52 2.61 -23.15 -1.84
CA ARG A 52 3.03 -22.12 -2.80
C ARG A 52 2.07 -20.93 -2.78
N ALA A 53 0.76 -21.16 -2.81
CA ALA A 53 -0.23 -20.09 -2.77
C ALA A 53 -0.23 -19.30 -1.45
N GLY A 54 0.11 -19.94 -0.34
CA GLY A 54 0.20 -19.30 0.99
C GLY A 54 1.49 -18.51 1.24
N LEU A 55 2.52 -18.69 0.41
CA LEU A 55 3.80 -17.99 0.57
C LEU A 55 3.82 -16.65 -0.18
N PRO A 56 4.57 -15.65 0.30
CA PRO A 56 4.85 -14.44 -0.49
C PRO A 56 5.76 -14.76 -1.68
N ALA A 57 5.71 -13.95 -2.73
CA ALA A 57 6.49 -14.15 -3.96
C ALA A 57 8.01 -14.26 -3.70
N SER A 58 8.55 -13.47 -2.77
CA SER A 58 9.98 -13.57 -2.40
C SER A 58 10.36 -14.96 -1.89
N ALA A 59 9.51 -15.57 -1.05
CA ALA A 59 9.73 -16.93 -0.56
C ALA A 59 9.58 -17.96 -1.68
N ARG A 60 8.59 -17.81 -2.57
CA ARG A 60 8.43 -18.68 -3.75
C ARG A 60 9.66 -18.63 -4.66
N LEU A 61 10.19 -17.43 -4.92
CA LEU A 61 11.39 -17.24 -5.73
C LEU A 61 12.63 -17.86 -5.10
N ARG A 62 12.81 -17.70 -3.79
CA ARG A 62 13.92 -18.36 -3.06
C ARG A 62 13.81 -19.87 -3.13
N ALA A 63 12.60 -20.42 -2.94
CA ALA A 63 12.36 -21.85 -3.07
C ALA A 63 12.69 -22.36 -4.48
N PHE A 64 12.29 -21.61 -5.52
CA PHE A 64 12.66 -21.91 -6.90
C PHE A 64 14.18 -21.94 -7.10
N CYS A 65 14.91 -20.91 -6.65
CA CYS A 65 16.37 -20.89 -6.80
C CYS A 65 17.05 -22.06 -6.07
N VAL A 66 16.61 -22.37 -4.85
CA VAL A 66 17.14 -23.48 -4.05
C VAL A 66 16.88 -24.82 -4.74
N GLN A 67 15.65 -25.04 -5.23
CA GLN A 67 15.26 -26.28 -5.91
C GLN A 67 16.06 -26.52 -7.18
N HIS A 68 16.38 -25.46 -7.93
CA HIS A 68 17.07 -25.52 -9.22
C HIS A 68 18.59 -25.31 -9.15
N ASP A 69 19.17 -25.26 -7.94
CA ASP A 69 20.61 -25.04 -7.72
C ASP A 69 21.15 -23.73 -8.33
N LEU A 70 20.32 -22.68 -8.27
CA LEU A 70 20.61 -21.34 -8.78
C LEU A 70 21.19 -20.45 -7.66
N LEU A 71 22.35 -20.82 -7.13
CA LEU A 71 22.97 -20.12 -5.99
C LEU A 71 23.33 -18.67 -6.32
N ASP A 72 23.94 -18.42 -7.48
CA ASP A 72 24.35 -17.08 -7.89
C ASP A 72 23.15 -16.15 -8.07
N GLU A 73 22.06 -16.66 -8.67
CA GLU A 73 20.82 -15.92 -8.82
C GLU A 73 20.09 -15.73 -7.49
N LEU A 74 20.16 -16.70 -6.56
CA LEU A 74 19.64 -16.55 -5.21
C LEU A 74 20.36 -15.41 -4.46
N GLU A 75 21.69 -15.38 -4.52
CA GLU A 75 22.48 -14.30 -3.91
C GLU A 75 22.14 -12.94 -4.51
N ARG A 76 22.00 -12.88 -5.85
CA ARG A 76 21.61 -11.66 -6.54
C ARG A 76 20.20 -11.21 -6.18
N LEU A 77 19.24 -12.13 -6.13
CA LEU A 77 17.86 -11.86 -5.71
C LEU A 77 17.83 -11.23 -4.31
N ILE A 78 18.58 -11.82 -3.36
CA ILE A 78 18.65 -11.31 -1.98
C ILE A 78 19.29 -9.92 -1.95
N ARG A 79 20.34 -9.69 -2.74
CA ARG A 79 20.99 -8.38 -2.83
C ARG A 79 20.04 -7.30 -3.36
N ASP A 80 19.33 -7.56 -4.46
CA ASP A 80 18.34 -6.64 -5.03
C ASP A 80 17.23 -6.29 -4.02
N GLU A 81 16.78 -7.27 -3.23
CA GLU A 81 15.79 -7.07 -2.16
C GLU A 81 16.33 -6.22 -1.01
N VAL A 82 17.57 -6.46 -0.56
CA VAL A 82 18.23 -5.72 0.53
C VAL A 82 18.51 -4.27 0.15
N GLU A 83 18.94 -4.01 -1.08
CA GLU A 83 19.22 -2.67 -1.59
C GLU A 83 17.94 -1.83 -1.81
N GLY A 84 16.76 -2.42 -1.60
CA GLY A 84 15.48 -1.72 -1.73
C GLY A 84 15.13 -1.36 -3.17
N GLY A 85 15.79 -2.01 -4.13
CA GLY A 85 15.50 -1.95 -5.55
C GLY A 85 14.69 -3.17 -5.96
N PRO A 86 13.40 -3.28 -5.59
CA PRO A 86 12.61 -4.39 -6.04
C PRO A 86 12.63 -4.40 -7.57
N ALA A 87 13.06 -5.51 -8.15
CA ALA A 87 13.11 -5.64 -9.58
C ALA A 87 11.72 -5.30 -10.16
N GLY A 88 11.73 -4.50 -11.23
CA GLY A 88 10.52 -3.88 -11.78
C GLY A 88 9.42 -4.90 -12.04
N ALA A 89 8.18 -4.45 -12.14
CA ALA A 89 7.04 -5.32 -12.39
C ALA A 89 6.40 -5.03 -13.74
N VAL A 90 5.89 -6.09 -14.38
CA VAL A 90 5.08 -5.99 -15.60
C VAL A 90 3.63 -6.33 -15.29
N VAL A 91 2.72 -5.68 -16.01
CA VAL A 91 1.29 -5.93 -15.91
C VAL A 91 0.82 -6.68 -17.15
N VAL A 92 0.25 -7.88 -16.96
CA VAL A 92 -0.28 -8.71 -18.04
C VAL A 92 -1.65 -9.22 -17.63
N GLY A 93 -2.69 -8.89 -18.40
CA GLY A 93 -4.06 -9.35 -18.14
C GLY A 93 -4.61 -8.96 -16.76
N GLY A 94 -4.22 -7.78 -16.25
CA GLY A 94 -4.64 -7.30 -14.92
C GLY A 94 -3.88 -7.92 -13.74
N ARG A 95 -2.89 -8.78 -13.99
CA ARG A 95 -2.00 -9.36 -12.98
C ARG A 95 -0.64 -8.71 -13.03
N ILE A 96 0.01 -8.60 -11.87
CA ILE A 96 1.31 -7.96 -11.72
C ILE A 96 2.35 -9.05 -11.44
N TYR A 97 3.39 -9.08 -12.26
CA TYR A 97 4.48 -10.06 -12.17
C TYR A 97 5.80 -9.36 -11.90
N ALA A 98 6.54 -9.81 -10.90
CA ALA A 98 7.89 -9.36 -10.64
C ALA A 98 8.82 -9.81 -11.77
N MET A 99 9.68 -8.91 -12.26
CA MET A 99 10.64 -9.21 -13.31
C MET A 99 12.05 -9.23 -12.76
N TYR A 100 12.68 -10.40 -12.78
CA TYR A 100 14.10 -10.57 -12.48
C TYR A 100 14.79 -11.08 -13.75
N PRO A 101 15.43 -10.21 -14.57
CA PRO A 101 15.94 -10.59 -15.89
C PRO A 101 16.97 -11.73 -15.89
N PHE A 102 17.63 -11.96 -14.75
CA PHE A 102 18.60 -13.03 -14.54
C PHE A 102 17.96 -14.37 -14.16
N LEU A 103 16.70 -14.39 -13.72
CA LEU A 103 15.96 -15.61 -13.39
C LEU A 103 15.11 -16.07 -14.58
N ARG A 104 15.50 -17.18 -15.20
CA ARG A 104 14.79 -17.80 -16.33
C ARG A 104 14.00 -19.02 -15.87
N GLY A 105 12.91 -19.34 -16.58
CA GLY A 105 12.12 -20.55 -16.33
C GLY A 105 11.23 -20.51 -15.08
N VAL A 106 11.17 -19.38 -14.37
CA VAL A 106 10.34 -19.25 -13.16
C VAL A 106 8.85 -19.37 -13.53
N PRO A 107 8.08 -20.22 -12.84
CA PRO A 107 6.63 -20.30 -13.01
C PRO A 107 5.95 -18.95 -12.76
N ARG A 108 4.95 -18.61 -13.59
CA ARG A 108 4.22 -17.32 -13.46
C ARG A 108 3.62 -17.11 -12.07
N GLN A 109 3.17 -18.18 -11.43
CA GLN A 109 2.61 -18.16 -10.08
C GLN A 109 3.64 -17.77 -9.01
N ASP A 110 4.93 -18.05 -9.22
CA ASP A 110 5.99 -17.74 -8.27
C ASP A 110 6.41 -16.27 -8.35
N VAL A 111 6.33 -15.68 -9.54
CA VAL A 111 6.54 -14.23 -9.78
C VAL A 111 5.28 -13.38 -9.65
N ASP A 112 4.11 -13.97 -9.43
CA ASP A 112 2.87 -13.19 -9.27
C ASP A 112 2.87 -12.44 -7.93
N ILE A 113 2.84 -11.11 -8.02
CA ILE A 113 2.83 -10.19 -6.88
C ILE A 113 1.54 -9.36 -6.85
N THR A 114 0.50 -9.78 -7.57
CA THR A 114 -0.75 -9.03 -7.72
C THR A 114 -1.34 -8.67 -6.36
N GLY A 115 -1.37 -9.61 -5.41
CA GLY A 115 -1.88 -9.37 -4.05
C GLY A 115 -0.93 -8.62 -3.13
N GLU A 116 0.34 -8.48 -3.51
CA GLU A 116 1.41 -7.90 -2.68
C GLU A 116 1.71 -6.44 -3.04
N VAL A 117 1.37 -6.02 -4.26
CA VAL A 117 1.60 -4.65 -4.72
C VAL A 117 0.61 -3.69 -4.08
N GLY A 118 1.14 -2.76 -3.29
CA GLY A 118 0.41 -1.65 -2.70
C GLY A 118 0.51 -0.35 -3.49
N VAL A 119 0.19 0.75 -2.79
CA VAL A 119 0.31 2.12 -3.29
C VAL A 119 1.44 2.82 -2.54
N ASP A 120 2.45 3.30 -3.28
CA ASP A 120 3.37 4.30 -2.76
C ASP A 120 2.67 5.65 -2.81
N HIS A 121 2.53 6.31 -1.67
CA HIS A 121 1.90 7.62 -1.61
C HIS A 121 2.56 8.56 -0.62
N ARG A 122 2.44 9.86 -0.88
CA ARG A 122 2.86 10.92 0.03
C ARG A 122 1.93 12.11 -0.08
N LEU A 123 1.54 12.67 1.07
CA LEU A 123 0.84 13.94 1.14
C LEU A 123 1.88 15.07 1.20
N ASP A 124 1.84 15.98 0.23
CA ASP A 124 2.71 17.16 0.17
C ASP A 124 2.05 18.40 0.81
N GLY A 125 0.71 18.45 0.86
CA GLY A 125 -0.02 19.57 1.44
C GLY A 125 -1.53 19.33 1.52
N ALA A 126 -2.15 19.89 2.55
CA ALA A 126 -3.56 19.73 2.86
C ALA A 126 -4.06 21.00 3.54
N ASP A 127 -4.63 21.90 2.74
CA ASP A 127 -4.91 23.27 3.16
C ASP A 127 -6.21 23.79 2.53
N TRP A 128 -6.68 24.93 3.01
CA TRP A 128 -7.82 25.62 2.43
C TRP A 128 -7.41 26.60 1.34
N GLN A 129 -8.09 26.56 0.19
CA GLN A 129 -8.05 27.60 -0.84
C GLN A 129 -9.44 28.22 -0.97
N GLY A 130 -9.64 29.40 -0.37
CA GLY A 130 -10.96 29.99 -0.22
C GLY A 130 -11.88 29.05 0.59
N ARG A 131 -12.97 28.58 0.00
CA ARG A 131 -13.91 27.63 0.62
C ARG A 131 -13.70 26.18 0.17
N ARG A 132 -12.66 25.91 -0.61
CA ARG A 132 -12.33 24.57 -1.12
C ARG A 132 -11.15 23.98 -0.37
N VAL A 133 -11.13 22.65 -0.27
CA VAL A 133 -10.00 21.90 0.28
C VAL A 133 -9.05 21.58 -0.86
N ARG A 134 -7.79 22.02 -0.71
CA ARG A 134 -6.71 21.73 -1.64
C ARG A 134 -5.84 20.62 -1.06
N LEU A 135 -5.75 19.50 -1.76
CA LEU A 135 -4.80 18.42 -1.45
C LEU A 135 -3.75 18.33 -2.56
N ARG A 136 -2.49 18.16 -2.19
CA ARG A 136 -1.38 17.89 -3.10
C ARG A 136 -0.59 16.71 -2.60
N GLY A 137 -0.10 15.88 -3.51
CA GLY A 137 0.71 14.73 -3.14
C GLY A 137 1.25 14.00 -4.36
N ALA A 138 1.70 12.77 -4.12
CA ALA A 138 2.03 11.80 -5.15
C ALA A 138 1.45 10.43 -4.78
N ALA A 139 1.04 9.66 -5.79
CA ALA A 139 0.57 8.29 -5.62
C ALA A 139 0.89 7.45 -6.87
N ARG A 140 1.41 6.23 -6.66
CA ARG A 140 1.72 5.27 -7.73
C ARG A 140 1.62 3.84 -7.23
N LEU A 141 1.42 2.89 -8.13
CA LEU A 141 1.55 1.46 -7.78
C LEU A 141 3.02 1.15 -7.48
N GLN A 142 3.25 0.37 -6.42
CA GLN A 142 4.58 -0.14 -6.09
C GLN A 142 5.14 -0.99 -7.24
N ARG A 143 6.45 -0.88 -7.50
CA ARG A 143 7.20 -1.68 -8.48
C ARG A 143 6.78 -1.54 -9.96
N VAL A 144 5.68 -0.84 -10.27
CA VAL A 144 5.19 -0.64 -11.64
C VAL A 144 5.72 0.69 -12.18
N ALA A 145 6.75 0.61 -13.02
CA ALA A 145 7.29 1.78 -13.72
C ALA A 145 6.42 2.11 -14.94
N THR A 146 5.69 3.23 -14.90
CA THR A 146 4.87 3.72 -16.00
C THR A 146 4.64 5.22 -15.86
N ASP A 147 4.54 5.91 -16.98
CA ASP A 147 4.07 7.30 -17.10
C ASP A 147 2.54 7.39 -17.09
N ARG A 148 1.87 6.33 -17.58
CA ARG A 148 0.41 6.17 -17.58
C ARG A 148 -0.09 5.72 -16.21
N SER A 149 -0.15 6.67 -15.28
CA SER A 149 -0.74 6.49 -13.97
C SER A 149 -1.73 7.61 -13.65
N SER A 150 -2.75 7.29 -12.86
CA SER A 150 -3.71 8.27 -12.35
C SER A 150 -3.95 8.06 -10.86
N ALA A 151 -4.31 9.15 -10.19
CA ALA A 151 -4.60 9.18 -8.77
C ALA A 151 -6.04 9.67 -8.53
N GLU A 152 -6.69 9.14 -7.51
CA GLU A 152 -8.04 9.54 -7.10
C GLU A 152 -8.13 9.57 -5.59
N ILE A 153 -8.77 10.60 -5.03
CA ILE A 153 -9.04 10.68 -3.60
C ILE A 153 -10.39 10.04 -3.32
N LEU A 154 -10.44 9.19 -2.31
CA LEU A 154 -11.65 8.54 -1.84
C LEU A 154 -11.96 9.02 -0.44
N LEU A 155 -13.17 9.52 -0.23
CA LEU A 155 -13.69 9.81 1.09
C LEU A 155 -14.61 8.68 1.49
N ARG A 156 -14.16 7.83 2.40
CA ARG A 156 -14.94 6.70 2.91
C ARG A 156 -15.59 7.08 4.22
N GLU A 157 -16.91 7.13 4.25
CA GLU A 157 -17.68 7.45 5.45
C GLU A 157 -17.49 6.35 6.50
N ARG A 158 -17.18 6.71 7.74
CA ARG A 158 -16.81 5.75 8.79
C ARG A 158 -17.95 4.83 9.23
N THR A 159 -19.17 5.34 9.24
CA THR A 159 -20.33 4.60 9.76
C THR A 159 -20.91 3.66 8.72
N THR A 160 -21.05 4.13 7.48
CA THR A 160 -21.75 3.41 6.42
C THR A 160 -20.80 2.72 5.44
N GLY A 161 -19.53 3.12 5.40
CA GLY A 161 -18.58 2.70 4.37
C GLY A 161 -18.81 3.35 3.01
N ARG A 162 -19.80 4.24 2.84
CA ARG A 162 -20.11 4.90 1.57
C ARG A 162 -18.90 5.72 1.09
N GLU A 163 -18.61 5.62 -0.21
CA GLU A 163 -17.46 6.29 -0.81
C GLU A 163 -17.87 7.47 -1.68
N HIS A 164 -17.18 8.59 -1.51
CA HIS A 164 -17.17 9.70 -2.45
C HIS A 164 -15.84 9.74 -3.20
N ARG A 165 -15.94 9.64 -4.51
CA ARG A 165 -14.83 9.59 -5.46
C ARG A 165 -14.52 10.99 -5.99
N LEU A 166 -13.30 11.45 -5.77
CA LEU A 166 -12.85 12.79 -6.12
C LEU A 166 -11.69 12.70 -7.13
N PRO A 167 -11.92 13.04 -8.41
CA PRO A 167 -10.86 13.00 -9.41
C PRO A 167 -9.77 14.02 -9.10
N THR A 168 -8.52 13.67 -9.41
CA THR A 168 -7.37 14.57 -9.25
C THR A 168 -6.81 14.98 -10.60
N ALA A 169 -6.16 16.14 -10.64
CA ALA A 169 -5.39 16.58 -11.79
C ALA A 169 -3.92 16.19 -11.61
N PRO A 170 -3.22 15.72 -12.66
CA PRO A 170 -1.80 15.43 -12.57
C PRO A 170 -0.98 16.70 -12.34
N ARG A 171 0.11 16.59 -11.58
CA ARG A 171 1.08 17.67 -11.36
C ARG A 171 2.35 17.42 -12.19
N THR A 172 2.62 18.32 -13.13
CA THR A 172 3.82 18.28 -13.97
C THR A 172 5.10 18.33 -13.14
N GLY A 173 6.12 17.56 -13.54
CA GLY A 173 7.44 17.54 -12.89
C GLY A 173 7.50 16.74 -11.58
N VAL A 174 6.40 16.12 -11.14
CA VAL A 174 6.36 15.23 -9.97
C VAL A 174 5.85 13.86 -10.41
N PRO A 175 6.67 12.80 -10.39
CA PRO A 175 6.22 11.45 -10.74
C PRO A 175 5.06 10.99 -9.86
N GLY A 176 3.95 10.58 -10.49
CA GLY A 176 2.69 10.24 -9.79
C GLY A 176 2.06 11.42 -9.05
N GLY A 177 2.51 12.65 -9.30
CA GLY A 177 2.07 13.86 -8.63
C GLY A 177 0.62 14.19 -8.98
N PHE A 178 -0.14 14.63 -7.97
CA PHE A 178 -1.53 15.01 -8.14
C PHE A 178 -1.90 16.25 -7.34
N GLU A 179 -2.96 16.90 -7.78
CA GLU A 179 -3.65 17.98 -7.09
C GLU A 179 -5.17 17.76 -7.12
N LEU A 180 -5.81 18.00 -5.98
CA LEU A 180 -7.25 18.04 -5.83
C LEU A 180 -7.66 19.39 -5.29
N LEU A 181 -8.70 19.98 -5.87
CA LEU A 181 -9.41 21.12 -5.30
C LEU A 181 -10.89 20.74 -5.13
N ALA A 182 -11.23 20.22 -3.96
CA ALA A 182 -12.57 19.72 -3.66
C ALA A 182 -13.45 20.82 -3.04
N ASP A 183 -14.72 20.86 -3.42
CA ASP A 183 -15.74 21.67 -2.75
C ASP A 183 -16.47 20.83 -1.70
N PRO A 184 -16.24 21.05 -0.39
CA PRO A 184 -16.92 20.31 0.65
C PRO A 184 -18.43 20.54 0.70
N ALA A 185 -18.96 21.60 0.06
CA ALA A 185 -20.40 21.82 -0.01
C ALA A 185 -21.13 20.68 -0.74
N ALA A 186 -20.46 20.05 -1.73
CA ALA A 186 -20.97 18.95 -2.52
C ALA A 186 -20.84 17.57 -1.82
N ILE A 187 -20.22 17.52 -0.64
CA ILE A 187 -20.07 16.29 0.14
C ILE A 187 -21.17 16.24 1.19
N GLU A 188 -21.82 15.09 1.33
CA GLU A 188 -22.85 14.90 2.34
C GLU A 188 -22.27 15.04 3.76
N PRO A 189 -23.08 15.48 4.75
CA PRO A 189 -22.65 15.46 6.14
C PRO A 189 -22.16 14.07 6.58
N GLY A 190 -21.11 14.03 7.39
CA GLY A 190 -20.53 12.79 7.87
C GLY A 190 -19.07 12.92 8.29
N ARG A 191 -18.51 11.80 8.78
CA ARG A 191 -17.10 11.66 9.14
C ARG A 191 -16.44 10.71 8.16
N TYR A 192 -15.42 11.20 7.47
CA TYR A 192 -14.77 10.51 6.36
C TYR A 192 -13.30 10.25 6.65
N ASP A 193 -12.84 9.04 6.33
CA ASP A 193 -11.43 8.71 6.20
C ASP A 193 -10.97 8.94 4.76
N VAL A 194 -9.85 9.64 4.60
CA VAL A 194 -9.29 9.90 3.28
C VAL A 194 -8.41 8.72 2.87
N HIS A 195 -8.73 8.14 1.73
CA HIS A 195 -7.90 7.16 1.04
C HIS A 195 -7.43 7.75 -0.29
N ILE A 196 -6.37 7.16 -0.83
CA ILE A 196 -5.86 7.45 -2.16
C ILE A 196 -5.89 6.16 -2.96
N ALA A 197 -6.39 6.25 -4.19
CA ALA A 197 -6.29 5.18 -5.16
C ALA A 197 -5.27 5.56 -6.23
N ALA A 198 -4.39 4.61 -6.57
CA ALA A 198 -3.51 4.71 -7.72
C ALA A 198 -3.96 3.68 -8.76
N THR A 199 -4.05 4.12 -10.01
CA THR A 199 -4.37 3.26 -11.15
C THR A 199 -3.25 3.32 -12.16
N ALA A 200 -2.76 2.17 -12.61
CA ALA A 200 -1.76 2.05 -13.66
C ALA A 200 -2.00 0.78 -14.46
N LEU A 201 -1.95 0.88 -15.79
CA LEU A 201 -2.10 -0.25 -16.72
C LEU A 201 -3.33 -1.13 -16.43
N GLY A 202 -4.45 -0.51 -16.05
CA GLY A 202 -5.73 -1.19 -15.74
C GLY A 202 -5.80 -1.81 -14.34
N VAL A 203 -4.74 -1.74 -13.54
CA VAL A 203 -4.75 -2.19 -12.15
C VAL A 203 -4.94 -1.01 -11.20
N ARG A 204 -5.85 -1.17 -10.23
CA ARG A 204 -6.14 -0.18 -9.19
C ARG A 204 -5.78 -0.74 -7.81
N ARG A 205 -5.11 0.08 -6.99
CA ARG A 205 -4.88 -0.20 -5.56
C ARG A 205 -5.20 1.03 -4.74
N GLU A 206 -5.50 0.80 -3.47
CA GLU A 206 -5.96 1.84 -2.54
C GLU A 206 -5.17 1.75 -1.24
N ALA A 207 -4.94 2.91 -0.61
CA ALA A 207 -4.30 3.00 0.69
C ALA A 207 -4.89 4.16 1.50
N ARG A 208 -4.84 4.05 2.84
CA ARG A 208 -5.28 5.14 3.73
C ARG A 208 -4.25 6.27 3.65
N PHE A 209 -4.71 7.49 3.40
CA PHE A 209 -3.82 8.58 2.98
C PHE A 209 -3.44 9.52 4.13
N GLY A 210 -2.28 10.16 4.01
CA GLY A 210 -1.83 11.23 4.91
C GLY A 210 -0.75 10.84 5.93
N ALA A 211 -0.54 9.55 6.23
CA ALA A 211 0.48 9.12 7.20
C ALA A 211 1.91 9.48 6.78
N VAL A 212 2.23 9.35 5.49
CA VAL A 212 3.52 9.73 4.91
C VAL A 212 3.43 11.15 4.38
N ARG A 213 4.15 12.07 5.02
CA ARG A 213 4.16 13.52 4.73
C ARG A 213 5.42 14.18 5.29
N PRO A 214 5.88 15.32 4.76
CA PRO A 214 6.95 16.10 5.37
C PRO A 214 6.47 16.86 6.62
N ASP A 215 7.40 17.22 7.51
CA ASP A 215 7.10 17.90 8.78
C ASP A 215 6.42 19.26 8.62
N GLY A 216 6.59 19.92 7.47
CA GLY A 216 5.97 21.21 7.16
C GLY A 216 4.46 21.16 6.90
N VAL A 217 3.84 19.97 6.79
CA VAL A 217 2.39 19.86 6.59
C VAL A 217 1.65 20.20 7.88
N ARG A 218 0.68 21.12 7.81
CA ARG A 218 -0.15 21.52 8.95
C ARG A 218 -1.05 20.36 9.40
N THR A 219 -0.78 19.82 10.58
CA THR A 219 -1.48 18.65 11.14
C THR A 219 -2.58 19.00 12.15
N GLY A 220 -2.58 20.23 12.68
CA GLY A 220 -3.65 20.70 13.57
C GLY A 220 -5.01 20.73 12.88
N PRO A 221 -6.13 20.55 13.61
CA PRO A 221 -7.46 20.62 13.02
C PRO A 221 -7.72 21.98 12.33
N GLN A 222 -8.10 21.93 11.05
CA GLN A 222 -8.39 23.12 10.24
C GLN A 222 -9.88 23.21 9.98
N ARG A 223 -10.55 24.14 10.67
CA ARG A 223 -12.01 24.36 10.56
C ARG A 223 -12.34 25.49 9.60
N ARG A 224 -13.38 25.32 8.79
CA ARG A 224 -13.93 26.39 7.95
C ARG A 224 -15.42 26.20 7.72
N ALA A 225 -16.16 27.30 7.77
CA ALA A 225 -17.56 27.35 7.33
C ALA A 225 -17.62 27.39 5.79
N VAL A 226 -18.39 26.48 5.20
CA VAL A 226 -18.61 26.35 3.76
C VAL A 226 -20.12 26.31 3.51
N GLY A 227 -20.70 27.45 3.13
CA GLY A 227 -22.15 27.60 3.04
C GLY A 227 -22.81 27.41 4.41
N ALA A 228 -23.75 26.46 4.51
CA ALA A 228 -24.43 26.11 5.76
C ALA A 228 -23.74 25.00 6.58
N LYS A 229 -22.59 24.49 6.10
CA LYS A 229 -21.85 23.37 6.70
C LYS A 229 -20.58 23.88 7.37
N ASP A 230 -20.26 23.34 8.55
CA ASP A 230 -18.92 23.43 9.11
C ASP A 230 -18.10 22.23 8.64
N VAL A 231 -16.84 22.48 8.29
CA VAL A 231 -15.96 21.45 7.75
C VAL A 231 -14.64 21.47 8.50
N THR A 232 -14.21 20.30 8.96
CA THR A 232 -12.95 20.13 9.68
C THR A 232 -12.06 19.14 8.95
N LEU A 233 -10.90 19.61 8.50
CA LEU A 233 -9.80 18.76 8.07
C LEU A 233 -8.91 18.46 9.27
N TYR A 234 -8.57 17.20 9.51
CA TYR A 234 -7.76 16.82 10.67
C TYR A 234 -7.00 15.53 10.40
N PHE A 235 -6.02 15.24 11.26
CA PHE A 235 -5.30 13.98 11.25
C PHE A 235 -5.76 13.10 12.41
N THR A 236 -5.96 11.82 12.13
CA THR A 236 -6.30 10.80 13.13
C THR A 236 -5.10 10.50 14.04
N ARG A 237 -5.32 9.77 15.15
CA ARG A 237 -4.23 9.31 16.03
C ARG A 237 -3.15 8.52 15.28
N GLY A 238 -3.52 7.77 14.25
CA GLY A 238 -2.57 7.05 13.40
C GLY A 238 -1.87 7.91 12.35
N GLY A 239 -2.08 9.23 12.36
CA GLY A 239 -1.46 10.16 11.42
C GLY A 239 -2.12 10.23 10.05
N TYR A 240 -3.32 9.70 9.86
CA TYR A 240 -4.01 9.70 8.56
C TYR A 240 -4.98 10.87 8.42
N LEU A 241 -5.12 11.37 7.20
CA LEU A 241 -6.00 12.50 6.89
C LEU A 241 -7.47 12.07 6.98
N ALA A 242 -8.29 12.94 7.55
CA ALA A 242 -9.72 12.74 7.71
C ALA A 242 -10.47 14.07 7.58
N LEU A 243 -11.74 13.96 7.22
CA LEU A 243 -12.65 15.09 6.99
C LEU A 243 -13.92 14.90 7.82
N VAL A 244 -14.38 15.95 8.49
CA VAL A 244 -15.75 16.02 9.03
C VAL A 244 -16.49 17.08 8.24
N VAL A 245 -17.68 16.74 7.74
CA VAL A 245 -18.57 17.65 7.02
C VAL A 245 -19.89 17.71 7.77
N GLY A 246 -20.41 18.90 8.06
CA GLY A 246 -21.71 19.08 8.70
C GLY A 246 -21.63 19.69 10.09
N ARG A 247 -22.80 19.99 10.66
CA ARG A 247 -22.89 20.68 11.94
C ARG A 247 -22.48 19.74 13.07
N ASP A 248 -21.50 20.17 13.87
CA ASP A 248 -21.21 19.61 15.19
C ASP A 248 -22.34 20.00 16.19
N GLN A 249 -23.61 19.75 15.83
CA GLN A 249 -24.78 19.99 16.68
C GLN A 249 -25.29 18.74 17.38
N GLU A 250 -24.86 17.54 16.97
CA GLU A 250 -25.31 16.30 17.61
C GLU A 250 -24.50 15.93 18.88
N ASN A 251 -23.39 16.61 19.15
CA ASN A 251 -22.56 16.37 20.34
C ASN A 251 -22.61 17.46 21.41
N LEU A 252 -23.49 18.47 21.28
CA LEU A 252 -23.70 19.41 22.39
C LEU A 252 -24.55 18.72 23.47
N SER A 253 -23.99 18.67 24.67
CA SER A 253 -24.69 18.32 25.91
C SER A 253 -26.09 18.95 25.92
N PRO A 254 -27.13 18.23 26.38
CA PRO A 254 -28.49 18.77 26.52
C PRO A 254 -28.52 20.13 27.23
N VAL A 255 -27.60 20.33 28.19
CA VAL A 255 -27.46 21.58 28.97
C VAL A 255 -27.04 22.76 28.09
N THR A 256 -26.12 22.55 27.15
CA THR A 256 -25.65 23.61 26.24
C THR A 256 -26.71 23.99 25.20
N ARG A 257 -27.59 23.05 24.83
CA ARG A 257 -28.78 23.33 24.01
C ARG A 257 -29.82 24.17 24.76
N LEU A 258 -30.05 23.87 26.03
CA LEU A 258 -31.01 24.59 26.87
C LEU A 258 -30.57 26.04 27.12
N LEU A 259 -29.30 26.24 27.50
CA LEU A 259 -28.76 27.57 27.79
C LEU A 259 -28.81 28.53 26.60
N ARG A 260 -28.63 28.04 25.37
CA ARG A 260 -28.75 28.88 24.16
C ARG A 260 -30.18 29.19 23.74
N ARG A 261 -31.15 28.37 24.14
CA ARG A 261 -32.58 28.61 23.90
C ARG A 261 -33.14 29.69 24.82
N LEU A 262 -32.50 29.91 25.95
CA LEU A 262 -32.85 30.93 26.95
C LEU A 262 -32.12 32.26 26.75
N LEU A 263 -31.08 32.28 25.90
CA LEU A 263 -30.30 33.47 25.55
C LEU A 263 -30.67 34.03 24.16
N ARG A 264 -31.83 33.64 23.61
CA ARG A 264 -32.42 34.17 22.38
C ARG A 264 -33.78 34.77 22.67
#